data_AF-A0A2I8DJL0-F1
#
_entry.id   AF-A0A2I8DJL0-F1
#
_cell.length_a   1.000
_cell.length_b   1.000
_cell.length_c   1.000
_cell.angle_alpha   90.00
_cell.angle_beta   90.00
_cell.angle_gamma   90.00
#
_symmetry.space_group_name_H-M   'P 1'
#
loop_
_entity.id
_entity.type
_entity.pdbx_description
1 polymer ?
#
loop_
_entity_poly.entity_id
_entity_poly.type
_entity_poly.pdbx_seq_one_letter_code
_entity_poly.pdbx_strand_id
1 'polypeptide(L)' 'MPETDWFPGGALPDRQGYFEVEFASGETEITRYGLLGWEPEESRGRILRWRGLDPEIEAAEIARAQAVRQGGDAAML' A
#
# COMPACT_ATOMS: atom_id res chain seq x y z
N MET A 1 -14.74 6.12 -7.72
CA MET A 1 -15.04 6.21 -6.27
C MET A 1 -13.94 5.45 -5.56
N PRO A 2 -13.27 6.02 -4.55
CA PRO A 2 -12.33 5.24 -3.76
C PRO A 2 -13.09 4.08 -3.10
N GLU A 3 -12.47 2.90 -3.11
CA GLU A 3 -12.96 1.69 -2.47
C GLU A 3 -12.85 1.80 -0.94
N THR A 4 -13.52 2.77 -0.32
CA THR A 4 -13.34 3.11 1.12
C THR A 4 -13.94 2.07 2.07
N ASP A 5 -14.74 1.14 1.55
CA ASP A 5 -15.21 -0.02 2.28
C ASP A 5 -14.10 -1.06 2.43
N TRP A 6 -14.20 -1.87 3.48
CA TRP A 6 -13.26 -2.96 3.69
C TRP A 6 -13.59 -4.18 2.85
N PHE A 7 -12.62 -4.63 2.06
CA PHE A 7 -12.65 -5.84 1.25
C PHE A 7 -11.84 -6.95 1.92
N PRO A 8 -12.24 -8.23 1.79
CA PRO A 8 -11.51 -9.34 2.39
C PRO A 8 -10.12 -9.50 1.76
N GLY A 9 -9.13 -9.91 2.54
CA GLY A 9 -7.73 -10.08 2.09
C GLY A 9 -7.51 -11.14 1.01
N GLY A 10 -8.51 -11.99 0.75
CA GLY A 10 -8.52 -12.93 -0.39
C GLY A 10 -9.05 -12.33 -1.69
N ALA A 11 -9.72 -11.18 -1.64
CA ALA A 11 -10.01 -10.37 -2.81
C ALA A 11 -8.79 -9.47 -3.07
N LEU A 12 -8.45 -9.26 -4.34
CA LEU A 12 -7.32 -8.42 -4.73
C LEU A 12 -7.84 -7.09 -5.29
N PRO A 13 -7.14 -5.97 -5.07
CA PRO A 13 -7.47 -4.72 -5.74
C PRO A 13 -7.43 -4.86 -7.26
N ASP A 14 -8.31 -4.15 -7.95
CA ASP A 14 -8.39 -4.13 -9.41
C ASP A 14 -7.34 -3.20 -10.06
N ARG A 15 -6.65 -2.41 -9.24
CA ARG A 15 -5.67 -1.41 -9.64
C ARG A 15 -4.43 -1.45 -8.77
N GLN A 16 -3.32 -0.98 -9.34
CA GLN A 16 -2.13 -0.65 -8.56
C GLN A 16 -2.36 0.63 -7.76
N GLY A 17 -1.68 0.73 -6.62
CA GLY A 17 -1.80 1.91 -5.76
C GLY A 17 -1.40 1.64 -4.33
N TYR A 18 -1.82 2.57 -3.45
CA TYR A 18 -1.66 2.44 -2.01
C TYR A 18 -3.02 2.21 -1.36
N PHE A 19 -3.05 1.28 -0.42
CA PHE A 19 -4.24 0.83 0.26
C PHE A 19 -3.98 0.77 1.75
N GLU A 20 -5.03 0.98 2.55
CA GLU A 20 -4.96 0.63 3.96
C GLU A 20 -5.21 -0.87 4.10
N VAL A 21 -4.35 -1.55 4.85
CA VAL A 21 -4.35 -3.01 4.98
C VAL A 21 -4.29 -3.38 6.46
N GLU A 22 -5.20 -4.26 6.89
CA GLU A 22 -5.17 -4.86 8.22
C GLU A 22 -4.57 -6.25 8.16
N PHE A 23 -3.57 -6.50 9.00
CA PHE A 23 -2.88 -7.78 9.12
C PHE A 23 -3.42 -8.61 10.29
N ALA A 24 -3.16 -9.91 10.26
CA ALA A 24 -3.53 -10.83 11.33
C ALA A 24 -2.85 -10.53 12.69
N SER A 25 -1.82 -9.69 12.70
CA SER A 25 -1.22 -9.13 13.92
C SER A 25 -2.14 -8.14 14.65
N GLY A 26 -3.19 -7.64 13.97
CA GLY A 26 -4.04 -6.54 14.43
C GLY A 26 -3.52 -5.15 14.04
N GLU A 27 -2.37 -5.08 13.34
CA GLU A 27 -1.82 -3.83 12.82
C GLU A 27 -2.52 -3.42 11.52
N THR A 28 -2.66 -2.11 11.33
CA THR A 28 -3.19 -1.52 10.11
C THR A 28 -2.16 -0.57 9.52
N GLU A 29 -1.81 -0.74 8.24
CA GLU A 29 -0.75 0.02 7.58
C GLU A 29 -1.12 0.41 6.15
N ILE A 30 -0.50 1.48 5.64
CA ILE A 30 -0.55 1.82 4.22
C ILE A 30 0.44 0.92 3.48
N THR A 31 -0.08 0.09 2.58
CA THR A 31 0.67 -0.93 1.84
C THR A 31 0.48 -0.72 0.33
N ARG A 32 1.53 -0.93 -0.45
CA ARG A 32 1.46 -0.84 -1.91
C ARG A 32 0.94 -2.16 -2.49
N TYR A 33 0.01 -2.07 -3.43
CA TYR A 33 -0.31 -3.16 -4.34
C TYR A 33 0.28 -2.83 -5.71
N GLY A 34 1.27 -3.62 -6.14
CA GLY A 34 2.03 -3.45 -7.38
C GLY A 34 1.82 -4.61 -8.35
N LEU A 35 2.66 -4.67 -9.39
CA LEU A 35 2.60 -5.72 -10.42
C LEU A 35 2.79 -7.14 -9.87
N LEU A 36 3.54 -7.28 -8.78
CA LEU A 36 3.83 -8.57 -8.15
C LEU A 36 2.87 -8.90 -7.00
N GLY A 37 1.95 -7.99 -6.68
CA GLY A 37 1.03 -8.14 -5.55
C GLY A 37 1.32 -7.14 -4.43
N TRP A 38 1.05 -7.54 -3.20
CA TRP A 38 1.27 -6.72 -2.01
C TRP A 38 2.76 -6.56 -1.71
N GLU A 39 3.21 -5.33 -1.44
CA GLU A 39 4.60 -5.02 -1.16
C GLU A 39 4.75 -4.37 0.23
N PRO A 40 5.56 -4.95 1.16
CA PRO A 40 6.37 -6.16 1.00
C PRO A 40 5.57 -7.47 1.13
N GLU A 41 5.92 -8.47 0.32
CA GLU A 41 5.10 -9.67 0.07
C GLU A 41 5.09 -10.69 1.24
N GLU A 42 6.15 -10.76 2.05
CA GLU A 42 6.37 -11.93 2.93
C GLU A 42 6.59 -11.66 4.43
N SER A 43 7.03 -10.48 4.85
CA SER A 43 7.47 -10.28 6.24
C SER A 43 6.41 -9.76 7.21
N ARG A 44 5.25 -9.29 6.71
CA ARG A 44 4.23 -8.59 7.51
C ARG A 44 3.09 -9.48 7.98
N GLY A 45 3.08 -10.75 7.54
CA GLY A 45 2.06 -11.71 7.91
C GLY A 45 0.81 -11.64 7.03
N ARG A 46 -0.23 -12.37 7.44
CA ARG A 46 -1.44 -12.56 6.64
C ARG A 46 -2.29 -11.30 6.61
N ILE A 47 -2.68 -10.86 5.42
CA ILE A 47 -3.68 -9.79 5.22
C ILE A 47 -5.09 -10.32 5.51
N LEU A 48 -5.82 -9.62 6.37
CA LEU A 48 -7.21 -9.93 6.70
C LEU A 48 -8.20 -9.17 5.81
N ARG A 49 -7.94 -7.89 5.59
CA ARG A 49 -8.77 -7.01 4.76
C ARG A 49 -7.98 -5.79 4.30
N TRP A 50 -8.47 -5.16 3.25
CA TRP A 50 -7.90 -3.93 2.69
C TRP A 50 -9.01 -2.96 2.28
N ARG A 51 -8.67 -1.69 2.12
CA ARG A 51 -9.55 -0.69 1.50
C ARG A 51 -8.74 0.36 0.74
N GLY A 52 -9.36 0.96 -0.25
CA GLY A 52 -8.85 2.14 -0.93
C GLY A 52 -8.69 3.31 0.05
N LEU A 53 -7.66 4.12 -0.19
CA LEU A 53 -7.41 5.34 0.56
C LEU A 53 -8.27 6.50 0.02
N ASP A 54 -8.41 7.53 0.84
CA ASP A 54 -8.80 8.84 0.34
C ASP A 54 -7.77 9.31 -0.72
N PRO A 55 -8.22 9.86 -1.87
CA PRO A 55 -7.31 10.28 -2.94
C PRO A 55 -6.21 11.25 -2.50
N GLU A 56 -6.47 12.13 -1.51
CA GLU A 56 -5.47 13.05 -0.99
C GLU A 56 -4.38 12.32 -0.19
N ILE A 57 -4.77 11.29 0.55
CA ILE A 57 -3.84 10.44 1.31
C ILE A 57 -3.01 9.59 0.35
N GLU A 58 -3.63 8.99 -0.66
CA GLU A 58 -2.91 8.19 -1.67
C GLU A 58 -1.89 9.04 -2.43
N ALA A 59 -2.28 10.24 -2.85
CA ALA A 59 -1.37 11.18 -3.52
C ALA A 59 -0.18 11.56 -2.63
N ALA A 60 -0.40 11.79 -1.34
CA ALA A 60 0.66 12.08 -0.39
C ALA A 60 1.64 10.91 -0.24
N GLU A 61 1.15 9.66 -0.22
CA GLU A 61 2.01 8.48 -0.12
C GLU A 61 2.82 8.23 -1.39
N ILE A 62 2.22 8.45 -2.57
CA ILE A 62 2.94 8.42 -3.85
C ILE A 62 4.09 9.44 -3.83
N ALA A 63 3.84 10.66 -3.38
CA ALA A 63 4.86 11.71 -3.29
C ALA A 63 5.99 11.32 -2.32
N ARG A 64 5.67 10.74 -1.16
CA ARG A 64 6.67 10.22 -0.20
C ARG A 64 7.54 9.14 -0.83
N ALA A 65 6.92 8.15 -1.48
CA ALA A 65 7.65 7.06 -2.12
C ALA A 65 8.52 7.53 -3.30
N GLN A 66 8.12 8.59 -4.00
CA GLN A 66 8.95 9.24 -5.02
C GLN A 66 10.14 9.97 -4.39
N ALA A 67 9.94 10.72 -3.31
CA ALA A 67 11.00 11.45 -2.62
C ALA A 67 12.09 10.52 -2.07
N VAL A 68 11.71 9.36 -1.50
CA VAL A 68 12.66 8.34 -1.02
C VAL A 68 13.53 7.82 -2.17
N ARG A 69 12.95 7.58 -3.36
CA ARG A 69 13.69 7.13 -4.54
C ARG A 69 14.68 8.18 -5.03
N GLN A 70 14.27 9.45 -5.10
CA GLN A 70 15.14 10.55 -5.55
C GLN A 70 16.27 10.85 -4.55
N GLY A 71 16.00 10.75 -3.24
CA GLY A 71 17.02 10.91 -2.21
C GLY A 71 18.04 9.77 -2.18
N GLY A 72 17.65 8.56 -2.55
CA GLY A 72 18.55 7.41 -2.70
C GLY A 72 19.52 7.55 -3.87
N ASP A 73 19.07 8.11 -4.99
CA ASP A 73 19.90 8.39 -6.18
C ASP A 73 20.96 9.47 -5.90
N ALA A 74 20.63 10.48 -5.08
CA ALA A 74 21.56 11.54 -4.68
C ALA A 74 22.68 11.07 -3.74
N ALA A 75 22.55 9.90 -3.12
CA ALA A 75 23.57 9.33 -2.22
C ALA A 75 24.56 8.38 -2.91
N MET A 76 24.44 8.17 -4.24
CA MET A 76 25.32 7.31 -5.04
C MET A 76 26.21 8.06 -6.05
N LEU A 77 26.33 9.39 -5.95
CA LEU A 77 27.27 10.22 -6.72
C LEU A 77 28.21 10.98 -5.80
#